data_AF-A0A5C4S7D7-F1
#
_entry.id   AF-A0A5C4S7D7-F1
#
_cell.length_a   1.000
_cell.length_b   1.000
_cell.length_c   1.000
_cell.angle_alpha   90.00
_cell.angle_beta   90.00
_cell.angle_gamma   90.00
#
_symmetry.space_group_name_H-M   'P 1'
#
loop_
_entity.id
_entity.type
_entity.pdbx_description
1 polymer ?
#
loop_
_entity_poly.entity_id
_entity_poly.type
_entity_poly.pdbx_seq_one_letter_code
_entity_poly.pdbx_strand_id
1 'polypeptide(L)'
;MIINTIGELIPVLQTAIGPVILISGIGLLLLTMTNRLGRTIDRARELLDEYEELSEAARSKIDREIVVLWRRAHYARNAILLASLTCLGAATLIILLFMTSLLHVDLPLLIESIFIISMLCLIAALVFFLLDVNLTLSALRIELEGHRKKS
;
A
#
# COMPACT_ATOMS: atom_id res chain seq x y z
N MET A 1 12.52 -40.21 -1.66
CA MET A 1 11.22 -40.78 -1.25
C MET A 1 10.17 -39.91 -1.92
N ILE A 2 9.37 -40.46 -2.84
CA ILE A 2 8.34 -39.67 -3.55
C ILE A 2 7.21 -39.42 -2.53
N ILE A 3 6.78 -38.16 -2.39
CA ILE A 3 5.68 -37.75 -1.51
C ILE A 3 4.42 -38.46 -1.98
N ASN A 4 4.05 -39.57 -1.34
CA ASN A 4 2.94 -40.42 -1.77
C ASN A 4 1.75 -40.38 -0.81
N THR A 5 1.82 -39.57 0.26
CA THR A 5 0.78 -39.57 1.30
C THR A 5 0.39 -38.15 1.66
N ILE A 6 -0.93 -37.86 1.63
CA ILE A 6 -1.53 -36.58 2.03
C ILE A 6 -0.99 -36.08 3.38
N GLY A 7 -0.61 -37.00 4.29
CA GLY A 7 -0.03 -36.71 5.60
C GLY A 7 1.24 -35.86 5.58
N GLU A 8 2.09 -35.96 4.56
CA GLU A 8 3.32 -35.16 4.44
C GLU A 8 3.05 -33.75 3.87
N LEU A 9 1.92 -33.56 3.19
CA LEU A 9 1.51 -32.27 2.64
C LEU A 9 0.84 -31.36 3.70
N ILE A 10 0.24 -31.96 4.73
CA ILE A 10 -0.49 -31.24 5.79
C ILE A 10 0.41 -30.21 6.50
N PRO A 11 1.63 -30.54 6.98
CA PRO A 11 2.48 -29.57 7.67
C PRO A 11 2.91 -28.40 6.77
N VAL A 12 3.12 -28.67 5.47
CA VAL A 12 3.51 -27.66 4.47
C VAL A 12 2.35 -26.70 4.22
N LEU A 13 1.15 -27.25 4.02
CA LEU A 13 -0.07 -26.47 3.90
C LEU A 13 -0.30 -25.59 5.13
N GLN A 14 -0.13 -26.14 6.34
CA GLN A 14 -0.25 -25.39 7.59
C GLN A 14 0.77 -24.24 7.69
N THR A 15 2.01 -24.47 7.27
CA THR A 15 3.07 -23.44 7.28
C THR A 15 2.77 -22.33 6.27
N ALA A 16 2.17 -22.67 5.12
CA ALA A 16 1.76 -21.71 4.11
C ALA A 16 0.55 -20.83 4.52
N ILE A 17 -0.21 -21.20 5.56
CA ILE A 17 -1.37 -20.42 6.02
C ILE A 17 -0.94 -19.00 6.44
N GLY A 18 0.19 -18.84 7.12
CA GLY A 18 0.66 -17.53 7.59
C GLY A 18 0.81 -16.50 6.46
N PRO A 19 1.63 -16.77 5.43
CA PRO A 19 1.75 -15.90 4.26
C PRO A 19 0.44 -15.68 3.50
N VAL A 20 -0.43 -16.70 3.38
CA VAL A 20 -1.74 -16.55 2.71
C VAL A 20 -2.66 -15.57 3.45
N ILE A 21 -2.73 -15.66 4.78
CA ILE A 21 -3.50 -14.72 5.61
C ILE A 21 -2.96 -13.30 5.44
N LEU A 22 -1.63 -13.16 5.44
CA LEU A 22 -0.99 -11.87 5.22
C LEU A 22 -1.37 -11.25 3.86
N ILE A 23 -1.35 -12.04 2.78
CA ILE A 23 -1.77 -11.58 1.44
C ILE A 23 -3.21 -11.05 1.47
N SER A 24 -4.11 -11.74 2.17
CA SER A 24 -5.50 -11.29 2.31
C SER A 24 -5.59 -9.93 3.03
N GLY A 25 -4.87 -9.77 4.15
CA GLY A 25 -4.80 -8.49 4.86
C GLY A 25 -4.21 -7.36 4.02
N ILE A 26 -3.15 -7.64 3.25
CA ILE A 26 -2.55 -6.68 2.32
C ILE A 26 -3.52 -6.33 1.19
N GLY A 27 -4.32 -7.27 0.70
CA GLY A 27 -5.34 -7.02 -0.31
C GLY A 27 -6.35 -5.94 0.11
N LEU A 28 -6.80 -5.97 1.37
CA LEU A 28 -7.69 -4.94 1.93
C LEU A 28 -6.98 -3.57 2.05
N LEU A 29 -5.71 -3.57 2.45
CA LEU A 29 -4.90 -2.34 2.49
C LEU A 29 -4.72 -1.75 1.09
N LEU A 30 -4.38 -2.56 0.10
CA LEU A 30 -4.23 -2.15 -1.29
C LEU A 30 -5.53 -1.56 -1.85
N LEU A 31 -6.67 -2.21 -1.59
CA LEU A 31 -7.98 -1.70 -1.99
C LEU A 31 -8.24 -0.31 -1.36
N THR A 32 -7.97 -0.17 -0.07
CA THR A 32 -8.14 1.10 0.65
C THR A 32 -7.25 2.21 0.08
N MET A 33 -5.96 1.91 -0.14
CA MET A 33 -5.00 2.86 -0.67
C MET A 33 -5.34 3.27 -2.11
N THR A 34 -5.72 2.30 -2.95
CA THR A 34 -6.11 2.54 -4.35
C THR A 34 -7.36 3.40 -4.44
N ASN A 35 -8.37 3.14 -3.61
CA ASN A 35 -9.58 3.96 -3.54
C ASN A 35 -9.29 5.39 -3.05
N ARG A 36 -8.33 5.57 -2.13
CA ARG A 36 -7.89 6.91 -1.68
C ARG A 36 -7.12 7.65 -2.78
N LEU A 37 -6.25 6.96 -3.52
CA LEU A 37 -5.51 7.53 -4.64
C LEU A 37 -6.47 7.96 -5.77
N GLY A 38 -7.45 7.11 -6.13
CA GLY A 38 -8.47 7.44 -7.12
C GLY A 38 -9.19 8.74 -6.79
N ARG A 39 -9.74 8.86 -5.58
CA ARG A 39 -10.38 10.10 -5.10
C ARG A 39 -9.46 11.32 -5.13
N THR A 40 -8.17 11.15 -4.87
CA THR A 40 -7.19 12.25 -4.91
C THR A 40 -6.94 12.71 -6.35
N ILE A 41 -6.87 11.78 -7.30
CA ILE A 41 -6.70 12.05 -8.73
C ILE A 41 -7.97 12.68 -9.31
N ASP A 42 -9.15 12.16 -8.97
CA ASP A 42 -10.43 12.69 -9.43
C ASP A 42 -10.61 14.14 -8.96
N ARG A 43 -10.31 14.42 -7.69
CA ARG A 43 -10.32 15.80 -7.16
C ARG A 43 -9.33 16.73 -7.87
N ALA A 44 -8.15 16.21 -8.24
CA ALA A 44 -7.18 17.01 -8.98
C ALA A 44 -7.66 17.34 -10.40
N ARG A 45 -8.42 16.44 -11.05
CA ARG A 45 -9.04 16.68 -12.35
C ARG A 45 -10.14 17.73 -12.27
N GLU A 46 -11.04 17.62 -11.28
CA GLU A 46 -12.09 18.63 -11.06
C GLU A 46 -11.50 20.04 -10.90
N LEU A 47 -10.44 20.19 -10.09
CA LEU A 47 -9.77 21.47 -9.89
C LEU A 47 -9.08 22.02 -11.16
N LEU A 48 -8.59 21.13 -12.02
CA LEU A 48 -8.01 21.52 -13.31
C LEU A 48 -9.08 21.98 -14.29
N ASP A 49 -10.26 21.35 -14.29
CA ASP A 49 -11.39 21.76 -15.12
C ASP A 49 -11.93 23.14 -14.65
N GLU A 50 -12.02 23.37 -13.34
CA GLU A 50 -12.41 24.68 -12.78
C GLU A 50 -11.37 25.79 -13.06
N TYR A 51 -10.11 25.45 -13.29
CA TYR A 51 -9.00 26.40 -13.44
C TYR A 51 -9.17 27.32 -14.66
N GLU A 52 -9.73 26.82 -15.76
CA GLU A 52 -9.89 27.60 -17.01
C GLU A 52 -10.89 28.76 -16.85
N GLU A 53 -11.89 28.62 -15.97
CA GLU A 53 -12.99 29.59 -15.82
C GLU A 53 -12.73 30.67 -14.75
N LEU A 54 -11.63 30.59 -14.01
CA LEU A 54 -11.40 31.39 -12.79
C LEU A 54 -10.52 32.63 -12.98
N SER A 55 -10.76 33.63 -12.12
CA SER A 55 -9.95 34.86 -12.03
C SER A 55 -8.57 34.59 -11.42
N GLU A 56 -7.62 35.49 -11.66
CA GLU A 56 -6.21 35.36 -11.28
C GLU A 56 -5.99 35.13 -9.76
N ALA A 57 -6.82 35.75 -8.91
CA ALA A 57 -6.78 35.53 -7.46
C ALA A 57 -7.32 34.15 -7.02
N ALA A 58 -8.28 33.59 -7.76
CA ALA A 58 -8.81 32.26 -7.50
C ALA A 58 -7.87 31.15 -8.01
N ARG A 59 -7.16 31.38 -9.12
CA ARG A 59 -6.13 30.47 -9.65
C ARG A 59 -5.02 30.19 -8.65
N SER A 60 -4.51 31.21 -7.95
CA SER A 60 -3.46 31.04 -6.93
C SER A 60 -3.87 30.11 -5.77
N LYS A 61 -5.16 30.06 -5.43
CA LYS A 61 -5.68 29.15 -4.39
C LYS A 61 -5.68 27.70 -4.90
N ILE A 62 -6.13 27.49 -6.15
CA ILE A 62 -6.16 26.17 -6.80
C ILE A 62 -4.75 25.61 -6.96
N ASP A 63 -3.77 26.41 -7.39
CA ASP A 63 -2.39 25.97 -7.54
C ASP A 63 -1.83 25.37 -6.25
N ARG A 64 -2.12 26.01 -5.10
CA ARG A 64 -1.70 25.49 -3.78
C ARG A 64 -2.37 24.17 -3.45
N GLU A 65 -3.66 24.01 -3.78
CA GLU A 65 -4.41 22.76 -3.54
C GLU A 65 -3.88 21.61 -4.41
N ILE A 66 -3.61 21.88 -5.69
CA ILE A 66 -3.03 20.91 -6.64
C ILE A 66 -1.67 20.40 -6.15
N VAL A 67 -0.80 21.28 -5.64
CA VAL A 67 0.51 20.87 -5.08
C VAL A 67 0.34 19.90 -3.90
N VAL A 68 -0.64 20.14 -3.03
CA VAL A 68 -0.93 19.24 -1.90
C VAL A 68 -1.47 17.90 -2.40
N LEU A 69 -2.38 17.90 -3.38
CA LEU A 69 -2.92 16.68 -3.98
C LEU A 69 -1.84 15.83 -4.65
N TRP A 70 -0.91 16.45 -5.38
CA TRP A 70 0.24 15.76 -5.98
C TRP A 70 1.13 15.09 -4.94
N ARG A 71 1.42 15.78 -3.84
CA ARG A 71 2.24 15.23 -2.75
C ARG A 71 1.56 14.03 -2.09
N ARG A 72 0.23 14.09 -1.90
CA ARG A 72 -0.58 12.96 -1.40
C ARG A 72 -0.57 11.78 -2.35
N ALA A 73 -0.79 12.04 -3.64
CA ALA A 73 -0.73 11.00 -4.68
C ALA A 73 0.63 10.29 -4.69
N HIS A 74 1.73 11.02 -4.47
CA HIS A 74 3.06 10.44 -4.37
C HIS A 74 3.21 9.48 -3.16
N TYR A 75 2.77 9.89 -1.97
CA TYR A 75 2.83 9.02 -0.78
C TYR A 75 1.93 7.79 -0.92
N ALA A 76 0.70 7.96 -1.43
CA ALA A 76 -0.22 6.85 -1.68
C ALA A 76 0.36 5.87 -2.72
N ARG A 77 0.95 6.37 -3.81
CA ARG A 77 1.61 5.53 -4.83
C ARG A 77 2.75 4.71 -4.23
N ASN A 78 3.62 5.32 -3.43
CA ASN A 78 4.74 4.59 -2.81
C ASN A 78 4.25 3.54 -1.81
N ALA A 79 3.20 3.84 -1.04
CA ALA A 79 2.57 2.87 -0.15
C ALA A 79 2.03 1.65 -0.92
N ILE A 80 1.32 1.88 -2.04
CA ILE A 80 0.78 0.83 -2.91
C ILE A 80 1.90 -0.04 -3.48
N LEU A 81 3.00 0.56 -3.96
CA LEU A 81 4.13 -0.17 -4.52
C LEU A 81 4.78 -1.09 -3.49
N LEU A 82 5.05 -0.58 -2.29
CA LEU A 82 5.69 -1.35 -1.21
C LEU A 82 4.77 -2.45 -0.66
N ALA A 83 3.46 -2.18 -0.55
CA ALA A 83 2.47 -3.20 -0.19
C ALA A 83 2.38 -4.30 -1.26
N SER A 84 2.44 -3.92 -2.54
CA SER A 84 2.46 -4.89 -3.66
C SER A 84 3.73 -5.75 -3.64
N LEU A 85 4.90 -5.16 -3.36
CA LEU A 85 6.15 -5.90 -3.19
C LEU A 85 6.09 -6.90 -2.03
N THR A 86 5.45 -6.51 -0.92
CA THR A 86 5.22 -7.44 0.21
C THR A 86 4.35 -8.62 -0.22
N CYS A 87 3.28 -8.36 -0.97
CA CYS A 87 2.38 -9.41 -1.49
C CYS A 87 3.12 -10.37 -2.45
N LEU A 88 3.97 -9.83 -3.33
CA LEU A 88 4.83 -10.62 -4.21
C LEU A 88 5.79 -11.49 -3.38
N GLY A 89 6.46 -10.93 -2.38
CA GLY A 89 7.35 -11.69 -1.50
C GLY A 89 6.62 -12.79 -0.74
N ALA A 90 5.42 -12.53 -0.23
CA ALA A 90 4.58 -13.54 0.43
C ALA A 90 4.16 -14.66 -0.54
N ALA A 91 3.79 -14.34 -1.79
CA ALA A 91 3.49 -15.32 -2.81
C ALA A 91 4.72 -16.17 -3.18
N THR A 92 5.90 -15.54 -3.28
CA THR A 92 7.17 -16.25 -3.48
C THR A 92 7.48 -17.19 -2.32
N LEU A 93 7.25 -16.79 -1.07
CA LEU A 93 7.44 -17.66 0.09
C LEU A 93 6.55 -18.90 0.03
N ILE A 94 5.29 -18.76 -0.36
CA ILE A 94 4.39 -19.91 -0.53
C ILE A 94 5.00 -20.87 -1.54
N ILE A 95 5.42 -20.39 -2.71
CA ILE A 95 6.06 -21.23 -3.74
C ILE A 95 7.30 -21.92 -3.18
N LEU A 96 8.17 -21.20 -2.47
CA LEU A 96 9.39 -21.77 -1.89
C LEU A 96 9.11 -22.85 -0.84
N LEU A 97 8.11 -22.66 0.03
CA LEU A 97 7.70 -23.66 1.02
C LEU A 97 7.18 -24.94 0.36
N PHE A 98 6.50 -24.84 -0.78
CA PHE A 98 6.11 -26.01 -1.55
C PHE A 98 7.30 -26.64 -2.28
N MET A 99 8.24 -25.84 -2.80
CA MET A 99 9.45 -26.34 -3.45
C MET A 99 10.35 -27.11 -2.48
N THR A 100 10.50 -26.66 -1.23
CA THR A 100 11.27 -27.39 -0.22
C THR A 100 10.65 -28.76 0.06
N SER A 101 9.32 -28.83 0.10
CA SER A 101 8.60 -30.10 0.22
C SER A 101 8.77 -30.99 -1.02
N LEU A 102 8.44 -30.49 -2.22
CA LEU A 102 8.42 -31.29 -3.45
C LEU A 102 9.81 -31.75 -3.90
N LEU A 103 10.78 -30.84 -3.87
CA LEU A 103 12.12 -31.06 -4.42
C LEU A 103 13.16 -31.41 -3.36
N HIS A 104 12.79 -31.42 -2.07
CA HIS A 104 13.71 -31.64 -0.94
C HIS A 104 14.90 -30.66 -0.95
N VAL A 105 14.64 -29.43 -1.42
CA VAL A 105 15.63 -28.36 -1.50
C VAL A 105 15.50 -27.49 -0.25
N ASP A 106 16.41 -27.66 0.71
CA ASP A 106 16.41 -26.87 1.94
C ASP A 106 17.15 -25.53 1.73
N LEU A 107 16.38 -24.44 1.66
CA LEU A 107 16.89 -23.07 1.52
C LEU A 107 16.37 -22.16 2.65
N PRO A 108 16.64 -22.49 3.93
CA PRO A 108 16.10 -21.72 5.07
C PRO A 108 16.53 -20.25 5.04
N LEU A 109 17.80 -19.97 4.73
CA LEU A 109 18.33 -18.60 4.62
C LEU A 109 17.62 -17.76 3.54
N LEU A 110 17.21 -18.38 2.43
CA LEU A 110 16.50 -17.69 1.36
C LEU A 110 15.06 -17.36 1.78
N ILE A 111 14.38 -18.31 2.43
CA ILE A 111 13.02 -18.13 2.94
C ILE A 111 13.01 -17.04 4.01
N GLU A 112 13.91 -17.11 4.98
CA GLU A 112 14.03 -16.13 6.06
C GLU A 112 14.34 -14.72 5.53
N SER A 113 15.28 -14.60 4.57
CA SER A 113 15.64 -13.30 4.00
C SER A 113 14.49 -12.67 3.20
N ILE A 114 13.78 -13.44 2.35
CA ILE A 114 12.62 -12.95 1.62
C ILE A 114 11.53 -12.51 2.59
N PHE A 115 11.29 -13.26 3.67
CA PHE A 115 10.30 -12.90 4.68
C PHE A 115 10.65 -11.58 5.38
N ILE A 116 11.89 -11.41 5.82
CA ILE A 116 12.36 -10.17 6.47
C ILE A 116 12.23 -8.98 5.51
N ILE A 117 12.69 -9.11 4.26
CA ILE A 117 12.60 -8.05 3.26
C ILE A 117 11.13 -7.69 3.00
N SER A 118 10.25 -8.69 2.89
CA SER A 118 8.81 -8.47 2.71
C SER A 118 8.21 -7.71 3.91
N MET A 119 8.56 -8.08 5.14
CA MET A 119 8.12 -7.37 6.34
C MET A 119 8.61 -5.93 6.39
N LEU A 120 9.87 -5.67 5.98
CA LEU A 120 10.40 -4.31 5.89
C LEU A 120 9.66 -3.47 4.83
N CYS A 121 9.36 -4.05 3.67
CA CYS A 121 8.52 -3.40 2.66
C CYS A 121 7.13 -3.07 3.22
N LEU A 122 6.52 -3.97 3.98
CA LEU A 122 5.20 -3.73 4.59
C LEU A 122 5.24 -2.57 5.59
N ILE A 123 6.25 -2.55 6.46
CA ILE A 123 6.44 -1.47 7.42
C ILE A 123 6.60 -0.15 6.68
N ALA A 124 7.44 -0.09 5.66
CA ALA A 124 7.62 1.11 4.85
C ALA A 124 6.31 1.54 4.16
N ALA A 125 5.53 0.60 3.62
CA ALA A 125 4.23 0.86 3.01
C ALA A 125 3.25 1.52 4.02
N LEU A 126 3.20 0.97 5.23
CA LEU A 126 2.36 1.50 6.31
C LEU A 126 2.81 2.89 6.76
N VAL A 127 4.12 3.15 6.84
CA VAL A 127 4.64 4.48 7.15
C VAL A 127 4.20 5.50 6.08
N PHE A 128 4.34 5.18 4.80
CA PHE A 128 3.86 6.06 3.72
C PHE A 128 2.35 6.29 3.78
N PHE A 129 1.59 5.25 4.10
CA PHE A 129 0.14 5.38 4.29
C PHE A 129 -0.21 6.27 5.47
N LEU A 130 0.47 6.13 6.61
CA LEU A 130 0.29 6.99 7.78
C LEU A 130 0.62 8.44 7.47
N LEU A 131 1.70 8.71 6.73
CA LEU A 131 2.05 10.06 6.30
C LEU A 131 0.93 10.68 5.45
N ASP A 132 0.40 9.94 4.47
CA ASP A 132 -0.70 10.40 3.63
C ASP A 132 -2.00 10.68 4.43
N VAL A 133 -2.32 9.84 5.42
CA VAL A 133 -3.46 10.08 6.33
C VAL A 133 -3.25 11.35 7.17
N ASN A 134 -2.06 11.53 7.75
CA ASN A 134 -1.76 12.70 8.58
C ASN A 134 -1.77 14.02 7.79
N LEU A 135 -1.32 13.99 6.53
CA LEU A 135 -1.43 15.14 5.60
C LEU A 135 -2.89 15.52 5.37
N THR A 136 -3.77 14.53 5.22
CA THR A 136 -5.22 14.76 5.04
C THR A 136 -5.81 15.48 6.26
N LEU A 137 -5.47 15.03 7.47
CA LEU A 137 -5.94 15.64 8.72
C LEU A 137 -5.38 17.05 8.94
N SER A 138 -4.11 17.26 8.60
CA SER A 138 -3.45 18.57 8.76
C SER A 138 -4.03 19.61 7.80
N ALA A 139 -4.30 19.23 6.54
CA ALA A 139 -4.95 20.11 5.57
C ALA A 139 -6.36 20.52 6.04
N LEU A 140 -7.15 19.57 6.53
CA LEU A 140 -8.50 19.82 7.06
C LEU A 140 -8.48 20.78 8.26
N ARG A 141 -7.50 20.63 9.17
CA ARG A 141 -7.35 21.50 10.34
C ARG A 141 -7.05 22.95 9.94
N ILE A 142 -6.17 23.16 8.97
CA ILE A 142 -5.82 24.50 8.48
C ILE A 142 -7.04 25.18 7.84
N GLU A 143 -7.85 24.42 7.10
CA GLU A 143 -9.07 24.93 6.47
C GLU A 143 -10.13 25.32 7.52
N LEU A 144 -10.32 24.49 8.56
CA LEU A 144 -11.21 24.77 9.70
C LEU A 144 -10.80 26.02 10.49
N GLU A 145 -9.51 26.18 10.79
CA GLU A 145 -9.00 27.36 11.50
C GLU A 145 -9.14 28.65 10.67
N GLY A 146 -9.03 28.54 9.34
CA GLY A 146 -9.30 29.64 8.40
C GLY A 146 -10.77 30.08 8.37
N HIS A 147 -11.71 29.14 8.44
CA HIS A 147 -13.14 29.44 8.53
C HIS A 147 -13.52 30.07 9.88
N ARG A 148 -12.92 29.62 10.99
CA ARG A 148 -13.20 30.17 12.33
C ARG A 148 -12.68 31.59 12.55
N LYS A 149 -11.70 32.06 11.75
CA LYS A 149 -11.24 33.46 11.76
C LYS A 149 -12.10 34.40 10.90
N LYS A 150 -12.98 33.85 10.07
CA LYS A 150 -13.90 34.62 9.20
C LYS A 150 -15.32 34.74 9.74
N SER A 151 -15.67 34.03 10.82
CA SER A 151 -16.90 34.18 11.58
C SER A 151 -16.67 35.04 12.81
#